data_AF-A0A4Q9R4P7-F1
#
_entry.id   AF-A0A4Q9R4P7-F1
#
_cell.length_a   1.000
_cell.length_b   1.000
_cell.length_c   1.000
_cell.angle_alpha   90.00
_cell.angle_beta   90.00
_cell.angle_gamma   90.00
#
_symmetry.space_group_name_H-M   'P 1'
#
loop_
_entity.id
_entity.type
_entity.pdbx_description
1 polymer ?
#
loop_
_entity_poly.entity_id
_entity_poly.type
_entity_poly.pdbx_seq_one_letter_code
_entity_poly.pdbx_strand_id
1 'polypeptide(L)'
;MDCLIIYSRNGERRFQTITTKFIPNMKAVEFTVLNAELPADRTPGASDTPTSVKQLMNQLGIEILDVFPVRRTPPTNPGNDHA
;
A
#
# COMPACT_ATOMS: atom_id res chain seq x y z
N MET A 1 -9.07 8.43 -6.51
CA MET A 1 -7.82 8.20 -7.25
C MET A 1 -7.18 6.98 -6.65
N ASP A 2 -6.75 6.03 -7.48
CA ASP A 2 -6.06 4.85 -6.98
C ASP A 2 -4.57 5.05 -7.17
N CYS A 3 -3.78 4.66 -6.19
CA CYS A 3 -2.33 4.59 -6.31
C CYS A 3 -1.88 3.15 -6.07
N LEU A 4 -0.94 2.69 -6.88
CA LEU A 4 -0.27 1.41 -6.71
C LEU A 4 1.05 1.65 -6.00
N ILE A 5 1.23 0.94 -4.90
CA ILE A 5 2.42 0.93 -4.07
C ILE A 5 3.16 -0.36 -4.38
N ILE A 6 4.40 -0.24 -4.82
CA ILE A 6 5.34 -1.35 -4.95
C ILE A 6 6.26 -1.32 -3.75
N TYR A 7 6.35 -2.43 -3.03
CA TYR A 7 7.26 -2.58 -1.90
C TYR A 7 7.89 -3.97 -1.92
N SER A 8 8.94 -4.16 -1.15
CA SER A 8 9.51 -5.48 -0.87
C SER A 8 9.23 -5.85 0.59
N ARG A 9 9.07 -7.16 0.86
CA ARG A 9 9.10 -7.73 2.21
C ARG A 9 10.12 -8.86 2.22
N ASN A 10 11.21 -8.71 2.97
CA ASN A 10 12.31 -9.66 3.01
C ASN A 10 12.84 -10.03 1.60
N GLY A 11 12.88 -9.05 0.69
CA GLY A 11 13.31 -9.25 -0.70
C GLY A 11 12.21 -9.74 -1.65
N GLU A 12 11.03 -10.13 -1.17
CA GLU A 12 9.89 -10.49 -2.01
C GLU A 12 9.14 -9.23 -2.45
N ARG A 13 9.01 -9.01 -3.77
CA ARG A 13 8.26 -7.86 -4.31
C ARG A 13 6.75 -8.08 -4.15
N ARG A 14 6.07 -7.08 -3.60
CA ARG A 14 4.63 -7.04 -3.34
C ARG A 14 4.00 -5.76 -3.87
N PHE A 15 2.68 -5.81 -3.99
CA PHE A 15 1.86 -4.78 -4.61
C PHE A 15 0.66 -4.49 -3.72
N GLN A 16 0.45 -3.22 -3.38
CA GLN A 16 -0.69 -2.79 -2.58
C GLN A 16 -1.34 -1.57 -3.24
N THR A 17 -2.66 -1.55 -3.27
CA THR A 17 -3.42 -0.38 -3.75
C THR A 17 -3.94 0.44 -2.59
N ILE A 18 -3.86 1.77 -2.72
CA ILE A 18 -4.56 2.73 -1.86
C ILE A 18 -5.53 3.57 -2.68
N THR A 19 -6.77 3.63 -2.21
CA THR A 19 -7.79 4.53 -2.75
C THR A 19 -7.82 5.81 -1.92
N THR A 20 -7.55 6.94 -2.55
CA THR A 20 -7.50 8.25 -1.88
C THR A 20 -8.09 9.35 -2.75
N LYS A 21 -8.56 10.44 -2.12
CA LYS A 21 -9.05 11.63 -2.82
C LYS A 21 -7.90 12.50 -3.37
N PHE A 22 -6.74 12.46 -2.72
CA PHE A 22 -5.55 13.25 -3.03
C PHE A 22 -4.33 12.36 -3.22
N ILE A 23 -3.26 12.90 -3.84
CA ILE A 23 -1.97 12.21 -3.92
C ILE A 23 -1.51 11.87 -2.50
N PRO A 24 -1.28 10.58 -2.17
CA PRO A 24 -0.89 10.19 -0.82
C PRO A 24 0.50 10.73 -0.50
N ASN A 25 0.68 11.24 0.72
CA ASN A 25 2.02 11.50 1.22
C ASN A 25 2.72 10.18 1.62
N MET A 26 4.04 10.23 1.78
CA MET A 26 4.81 9.02 2.14
C MET A 26 4.34 8.38 3.46
N LYS A 27 3.83 9.15 4.42
CA LYS A 27 3.30 8.59 5.67
C LYS A 27 2.08 7.71 5.44
N ALA A 28 1.15 8.15 4.60
CA ALA A 28 -0.01 7.35 4.23
C ALA A 28 0.39 6.06 3.51
N VAL A 29 1.41 6.12 2.65
CA VAL A 29 1.99 4.95 1.97
C VAL A 29 2.57 3.97 3.00
N GLU A 30 3.43 4.45 3.90
CA GLU A 30 4.06 3.64 4.97
C GLU A 30 2.99 2.93 5.83
N PHE A 31 1.96 3.67 6.29
CA PHE A 31 0.87 3.09 7.08
C PHE A 31 0.05 2.06 6.31
N THR A 32 -0.19 2.29 5.02
CA THR A 32 -0.95 1.34 4.19
C THR A 32 -0.20 0.02 4.06
N VAL A 33 1.10 0.07 3.79
CA VAL A 33 1.95 -1.11 3.67
C VAL A 33 2.02 -1.85 5.01
N LEU A 34 2.18 -1.14 6.12
CA LEU A 34 2.18 -1.75 7.44
C LEU A 34 0.85 -2.45 7.77
N ASN A 35 -0.28 -1.79 7.51
CA ASN A 35 -1.60 -2.38 7.75
C ASN A 35 -1.86 -3.61 6.88
N ALA A 36 -1.29 -3.68 5.67
CA ALA A 36 -1.40 -4.86 4.82
C ALA A 36 -0.57 -6.04 5.34
N GLU A 37 0.55 -5.75 6.01
CA GLU A 37 1.53 -6.77 6.44
C GLU A 37 1.39 -7.18 7.91
N LEU A 38 0.72 -6.36 8.72
CA LEU A 38 0.40 -6.64 10.11
C LEU A 38 -0.98 -7.32 10.21
N PRO A 39 -1.09 -8.47 10.90
CA PRO A 39 -2.39 -9.05 11.19
C PRO A 39 -3.19 -8.13 12.12
N ALA A 40 -4.52 -8.08 11.94
CA ALA A 40 -5.44 -7.21 12.68
C ALA A 40 -5.38 -7.34 14.22
N ASP A 41 -4.77 -8.42 14.73
CA ASP A 41 -4.62 -8.73 16.16
C ASP A 41 -3.28 -8.27 16.77
N ARG A 42 -2.34 -7.77 15.96
CA ARG A 42 -1.05 -7.26 16.46
C ARG A 42 -1.00 -5.74 16.37
N THR A 43 -1.80 -5.08 17.20
CA THR A 43 -1.41 -3.76 17.69
C THR A 43 -0.14 -3.97 18.52
N PRO A 44 1.03 -3.42 18.15
CA PRO A 44 2.23 -3.62 18.95
C PRO A 44 1.97 -3.12 20.37
N GLY A 45 1.99 -4.05 21.33
CA GLY A 45 1.82 -3.74 22.74
C GLY A 45 2.85 -2.71 23.17
N ALA A 46 2.41 -1.72 23.95
CA ALA A 46 3.10 -0.49 24.31
C ALA A 46 4.46 -0.65 25.05
N SER A 47 5.00 -1.86 25.17
CA SER A 47 6.26 -2.16 25.86
C SER A 47 7.47 -2.33 24.91
N ASP A 48 7.24 -2.60 23.62
CA ASP A 48 8.29 -2.81 22.59
C ASP A 48 7.98 -2.01 21.31
N THR A 49 7.26 -0.90 21.47
CA THR A 49 6.82 -0.08 20.34
C THR A 49 8.03 0.56 19.65
N PRO A 50 8.30 0.26 18.37
CA PRO A 50 9.30 1.00 17.62
C PRO A 50 8.94 2.48 17.65
N THR A 51 9.90 3.32 18.02
CA THR A 51 9.73 4.78 18.20
C THR A 51 9.39 5.49 16.88
N SER A 52 9.47 4.79 15.73
CA SER A 52 8.99 5.29 14.45
C SER A 52 8.43 4.17 13.55
N VAL A 53 7.45 4.54 12.72
CA VAL A 53 6.91 3.75 11.61
C VAL A 53 8.03 3.16 10.73
N LYS A 54 9.05 3.96 10.45
CA LYS A 54 10.21 3.55 9.63
C LYS A 54 11.02 2.44 10.28
N GLN A 55 11.19 2.49 11.60
CA GLN A 55 11.88 1.44 12.35
C GLN A 55 11.09 0.14 12.36
N LEU A 56 9.75 0.22 12.48
CA LEU A 56 8.88 -0.96 12.35
C LEU A 56 8.98 -1.61 10.96
N MET A 57 8.95 -0.80 9.90
CA MET A 57 9.11 -1.30 8.54
C MET A 57 10.45 -2.00 8.35
N ASN A 58 11.54 -1.42 8.84
CA ASN A 58 12.87 -2.04 8.80
C ASN A 58 12.90 -3.37 9.57
N GLN A 59 12.31 -3.44 10.77
CA GLN A 59 12.22 -4.69 11.55
C GLN A 59 11.44 -5.79 10.83
N LEU A 60 10.43 -5.41 10.04
CA LEU A 60 9.64 -6.33 9.22
C LEU A 60 10.29 -6.65 7.86
N GLY A 61 11.46 -6.06 7.58
CA GLY A 61 12.16 -6.19 6.30
C GLY A 61 11.41 -5.58 5.13
N ILE A 62 10.64 -4.51 5.38
CA ILE A 62 9.79 -3.84 4.40
C ILE A 62 10.52 -2.62 3.82
N GLU A 63 10.55 -2.52 2.50
CA GLU A 63 11.10 -1.37 1.77
C GLU A 63 10.12 -0.90 0.69
N ILE A 64 9.77 0.39 0.67
CA ILE A 64 8.95 0.96 -0.40
C ILE A 64 9.85 1.21 -1.61
N LEU A 65 9.51 0.61 -2.75
CA LEU A 65 10.26 0.71 -3.99
C LEU A 65 9.74 1.83 -4.88
N ASP A 66 8.41 1.92 -5.05
CA ASP A 66 7.78 2.93 -5.90
C ASP A 66 6.30 3.16 -5.55
N VAL A 67 5.77 4.33 -5.91
CA VAL A 67 4.35 4.69 -5.74
C VAL A 67 3.89 5.48 -6.96
N PHE A 68 2.89 4.97 -7.68
CA PHE A 68 2.38 5.64 -8.87
C PHE A 68 0.86 5.70 -8.92
N PRO A 69 0.32 6.76 -9.54
CA PRO A 69 -1.10 6.89 -9.77
C PRO A 69 -1.59 5.87 -10.80
N VAL A 70 -2.67 5.17 -10.49
CA VAL A 70 -3.35 4.27 -11.42
C VAL A 70 -4.51 5.02 -12.06
N ARG A 71 -4.47 5.16 -13.38
CA ARG A 71 -5.65 5.59 -14.14
C ARG A 71 -6.57 4.38 -14.30
N ARG A 72 -7.77 4.43 -13.70
CA ARG A 72 -8.84 3.51 -14.08
C ARG A 72 -9.19 3.80 -15.53
N THR A 73 -8.75 2.98 -16.46
CA THR A 73 -9.40 2.92 -17.77
C THR A 73 -10.84 2.48 -17.52
N PRO A 74 -11.85 3.26 -17.94
CA PRO A 74 -13.22 2.78 -17.85
C PRO A 74 -13.30 1.45 -18.61
N PRO A 75 -14.05 0.44 -18.11
CA PRO A 75 -14.27 -0.77 -18.88
C PRO A 75 -14.91 -0.35 -20.20
N THR A 76 -14.22 -0.61 -21.30
CA THR A 76 -14.77 -0.48 -22.64
C THR A 76 -15.92 -1.48 -22.69
N ASN A 77 -17.16 -1.00 -22.51
CA ASN A 77 -18.33 -1.80 -22.80
C ASN A 77 -18.29 -2.06 -24.32
N PRO A 78 -18.07 -3.30 -24.79
CA PRO A 78 -18.27 -3.58 -26.20
C PRO A 78 -19.77 -3.37 -26.44
N GLY A 79 -20.10 -2.34 -27.23
CA GLY A 79 -21.47 -1.95 -27.49
C GLY A 79 -22.32 -3.13 -27.93
N ASN A 80 -23.48 -3.29 -27.29
CA ASN A 80 -24.62 -3.94 -27.90
C ASN A 80 -25.10 -3.04 -29.06
N ASP A 81 -24.42 -3.14 -30.20
CA ASP A 81 -24.94 -2.71 -31.49
C ASP A 81 -25.73 -3.91 -32.04
N HIS A 82 -26.98 -4.05 -31.58
CA HIS A 82 -27.92 -4.97 -32.19
C HIS A 82 -28.69 -4.19 -33.26
N ALA A 83 -28.32 -4.48 -34.50
CA ALA A 83 -29.07 -4.22 -35.72
C ALA A 83 -30.47 -4.86 -35.69
#